data_AF-U9W2W3-F1
#
_entry.id   AF-U9W2W3-F1
#
_cell.length_a   1.000
_cell.length_b   1.000
_cell.length_c   1.000
_cell.angle_alpha   90.00
_cell.angle_beta   90.00
_cell.angle_gamma   90.00
#
_symmetry.space_group_name_H-M   'P 1'
#
loop_
_entity.id
_entity.type
_entity.pdbx_description
1 polymer ?
#
loop_
_entity_poly.entity_id
_entity_poly.type
_entity_poly.pdbx_seq_one_letter_code
_entity_poly.pdbx_strand_id
1 'polypeptide(L)'
;MNPSQMKVTKTLTIDAPQLGQRIKAAREADNRSLTSICKLVGMTTMNWYRIEAEQQSLPIETLEKIEQVLGVEFGVSFEDE
;
A
#
# COMPACT_ATOMS: atom_id res chain seq x y z
N MET A 1 -14.66 -0.02 42.34
CA MET A 1 -13.83 0.08 41.12
C MET A 1 -14.59 -0.60 40.00
N ASN A 2 -14.86 0.08 38.89
CA ASN A 2 -15.39 -0.60 37.70
C ASN A 2 -14.28 -1.48 37.11
N PRO A 3 -14.57 -2.71 36.66
CA PRO A 3 -13.57 -3.52 35.97
C PRO A 3 -13.10 -2.74 34.74
N SER A 4 -11.79 -2.55 34.60
CA SER A 4 -11.22 -1.97 33.39
C SER A 4 -11.61 -2.85 32.19
N GLN A 5 -12.33 -2.25 31.24
CA GLN A 5 -12.74 -2.91 30.00
C GLN A 5 -11.51 -3.28 29.15
N MET A 6 -11.56 -4.45 28.52
CA MET A 6 -10.49 -4.97 27.67
C MET A 6 -10.53 -4.34 26.27
N LYS A 7 -9.34 -4.15 25.68
CA LYS A 7 -9.17 -3.77 24.27
C LYS A 7 -8.80 -5.00 23.45
N VAL A 8 -9.41 -5.18 22.29
CA VAL A 8 -9.17 -6.31 21.37
C VAL A 8 -8.74 -5.75 20.01
N THR A 9 -7.66 -6.31 19.44
CA THR A 9 -7.11 -5.94 18.11
C THR A 9 -6.79 -7.21 17.32
N LYS A 10 -7.16 -7.24 16.03
CA LYS A 10 -6.73 -8.25 15.05
C LYS A 10 -5.94 -7.54 13.94
N THR A 11 -4.73 -8.00 13.65
CA THR A 11 -3.92 -7.58 12.50
C THR A 11 -3.68 -8.80 11.63
N LEU A 12 -3.96 -8.69 10.33
CA LEU A 12 -3.69 -9.72 9.33
C LEU A 12 -2.64 -9.21 8.35
N THR A 13 -1.67 -10.06 8.04
CA THR A 13 -0.64 -9.82 7.03
C THR A 13 -0.71 -10.97 6.04
N ILE A 14 -0.75 -10.65 4.75
CA ILE A 14 -0.73 -11.62 3.66
C ILE A 14 0.50 -11.39 2.78
N ASP A 15 0.92 -12.44 2.09
CA ASP A 15 1.97 -12.33 1.09
C ASP A 15 1.36 -11.88 -0.25
N ALA A 16 1.86 -10.77 -0.79
CA ALA A 16 1.52 -10.27 -2.11
C ALA A 16 2.79 -10.23 -2.97
N PRO A 17 3.24 -11.38 -3.52
CA PRO A 17 4.50 -11.45 -4.24
C PRO A 17 4.50 -10.53 -5.47
N GLN A 18 5.63 -9.88 -5.74
CA GLN A 18 5.83 -8.99 -6.89
C GLN A 18 4.95 -7.73 -6.89
N LEU A 19 4.25 -7.42 -5.79
CA LEU A 19 3.41 -6.24 -5.69
C LEU A 19 4.23 -4.95 -5.91
N GLY A 20 5.45 -4.87 -5.38
CA GLY A 20 6.31 -3.70 -5.58
C GLY A 20 6.69 -3.51 -7.04
N GLN A 21 6.95 -4.60 -7.77
CA GLN A 21 7.25 -4.57 -9.20
C GLN A 21 6.03 -4.14 -10.03
N ARG A 22 4.83 -4.60 -9.67
CA ARG A 22 3.57 -4.22 -10.33
C ARG A 22 3.24 -2.74 -10.10
N ILE A 23 3.45 -2.23 -8.88
CA ILE A 23 3.31 -0.80 -8.55
C ILE A 23 4.29 0.03 -9.39
N LYS A 24 5.55 -0.43 -9.50
CA LYS A 24 6.57 0.24 -10.31
C LYS A 24 6.17 0.32 -11.78
N ALA A 25 5.72 -0.79 -12.36
CA ALA A 25 5.27 -0.82 -13.75
C ALA A 25 4.09 0.12 -13.99
N ALA A 26 3.10 0.14 -13.10
CA ALA A 26 1.96 1.07 -13.18
C ALA A 26 2.40 2.53 -13.07
N ARG A 27 3.34 2.86 -12.18
CA ARG A 27 3.94 4.20 -12.10
C ARG A 27 4.66 4.59 -13.40
N GLU A 28 5.45 3.69 -13.97
CA GLU A 28 6.24 3.97 -15.18
C GLU A 28 5.39 4.15 -16.43
N ALA A 29 4.19 3.57 -16.45
CA ALA A 29 3.19 3.80 -17.47
C ALA A 29 2.42 5.12 -17.29
N ASP A 30 2.52 5.77 -16.12
CA ASP A 30 1.85 7.02 -15.82
C ASP A 30 2.61 8.23 -16.39
N ASN A 31 1.89 9.20 -16.94
CA ASN A 31 2.49 10.41 -17.53
C ASN A 31 2.93 11.44 -16.48
N ARG A 32 2.54 11.28 -15.22
CA ARG A 32 2.92 12.19 -14.12
C ARG A 32 4.29 11.80 -13.56
N SER A 33 5.00 12.79 -13.04
CA SER A 33 6.28 12.52 -12.36
C SER A 33 6.06 11.76 -11.05
N LEU A 34 7.07 10.95 -10.64
CA LEU A 34 7.07 10.26 -9.35
C LEU A 34 6.74 11.22 -8.19
N THR A 35 7.35 12.40 -8.16
CA THR A 35 7.08 13.41 -7.11
C THR A 35 5.62 13.84 -7.09
N SER A 36 4.98 13.99 -8.26
CA SER A 36 3.56 14.33 -8.31
C SER A 36 2.68 13.19 -7.83
N ILE A 37 3.00 11.94 -8.17
CA ILE A 37 2.29 10.75 -7.73
C ILE A 37 2.40 10.62 -6.20
N CYS A 38 3.63 10.70 -5.67
CA CYS A 38 3.90 10.69 -4.23
C CYS A 38 3.12 11.76 -3.47
N LYS A 39 3.00 12.98 -4.02
CA LYS A 39 2.20 14.06 -3.43
C LYS A 39 0.71 13.72 -3.37
N LEU A 40 0.16 13.08 -4.41
CA LEU A 40 -1.25 12.68 -4.45
C LEU A 40 -1.57 11.52 -3.50
N VAL A 41 -0.61 10.61 -3.32
CA VAL A 41 -0.73 9.51 -2.36
C VAL A 41 -0.46 9.96 -0.91
N GLY A 42 0.33 11.02 -0.73
CA GLY A 42 0.65 11.57 0.59
C GLY A 42 1.90 10.95 1.22
N MET A 43 2.93 10.62 0.42
CA MET A 43 4.18 10.03 0.91
C MET A 43 5.43 10.62 0.26
N THR A 44 6.61 10.27 0.79
CA THR A 44 7.90 10.68 0.23
C THR A 44 8.33 9.74 -0.90
N THR A 45 9.19 10.23 -1.81
CA THR A 45 9.80 9.41 -2.86
C THR A 45 10.66 8.27 -2.29
N MET A 46 11.32 8.48 -1.16
CA MET A 46 12.08 7.44 -0.47
C MET A 46 11.17 6.32 0.04
N ASN A 47 10.01 6.65 0.62
CA ASN A 47 9.03 5.64 1.03
C ASN A 47 8.53 4.84 -0.18
N TRP A 48 8.25 5.53 -1.29
CA TRP A 48 7.84 4.90 -2.55
C TRP A 48 8.87 3.89 -3.05
N TYR A 49 10.16 4.26 -3.12
CA TYR A 49 11.20 3.32 -3.57
C TYR A 49 11.33 2.09 -2.68
N ARG A 50 11.11 2.21 -1.36
CA ARG A 50 11.08 1.06 -0.46
C ARG A 50 9.89 0.13 -0.74
N ILE A 51 8.74 0.68 -1.16
CA ILE A 51 7.58 -0.11 -1.61
C ILE A 51 7.92 -0.86 -2.89
N GLU A 52 8.45 -0.17 -3.91
CA GLU A 52 8.82 -0.80 -5.18
C GLU A 52 9.89 -1.89 -5.04
N ALA A 53 10.81 -1.71 -4.09
CA ALA A 53 11.84 -2.68 -3.76
C ALA A 53 11.38 -3.77 -2.77
N GLU A 54 10.12 -3.77 -2.35
CA GLU A 54 9.53 -4.74 -1.42
C GLU A 54 10.29 -4.83 -0.08
N GLN A 55 10.82 -3.69 0.40
CA GLN A 55 11.63 -3.59 1.61
C GLN A 55 10.82 -3.23 2.87
N GLN A 56 9.50 -3.30 2.77
CA GLN A 56 8.57 -3.04 3.87
C GLN A 56 7.20 -3.68 3.59
N SER A 57 6.41 -3.87 4.65
CA SER A 57 4.98 -4.12 4.49
C SER A 57 4.27 -2.84 4.04
N LEU A 58 3.20 -3.02 3.27
CA LEU A 58 2.36 -1.95 2.77
C LEU A 58 1.00 -2.04 3.46
N PRO A 59 0.58 -1.03 4.25
CA PRO A 59 -0.77 -0.99 4.80
C PRO A 59 -1.81 -0.97 3.68
N ILE A 60 -2.94 -1.66 3.87
CA ILE A 60 -3.97 -1.79 2.84
C ILE A 60 -4.52 -0.42 2.42
N GLU A 61 -4.72 0.49 3.38
CA GLU A 61 -5.18 1.85 3.08
C GLU A 61 -4.19 2.62 2.20
N THR A 62 -2.90 2.30 2.29
CA THR A 62 -1.87 2.90 1.43
C THR A 62 -1.89 2.25 0.04
N LEU A 63 -2.11 0.94 -0.06
CA LEU A 63 -2.26 0.23 -1.33
C LEU A 63 -3.49 0.75 -2.10
N GLU A 64 -4.65 0.83 -1.45
CA GLU A 64 -5.88 1.37 -2.03
C GLU A 64 -5.68 2.80 -2.54
N LYS A 65 -4.90 3.62 -1.81
CA LYS A 65 -4.60 4.98 -2.24
C LYS A 65 -3.70 5.01 -3.48
N ILE A 66 -2.72 4.11 -3.54
CA ILE A 66 -1.85 3.96 -4.72
C ILE A 66 -2.70 3.54 -5.93
N GLU A 67 -3.58 2.54 -5.76
CA GLU A 67 -4.52 2.07 -6.79
C GLU A 67 -5.42 3.20 -7.30
N GLN A 68 -6.04 3.98 -6.40
CA GLN A 68 -6.84 5.14 -6.75
C GLN A 68 -6.04 6.18 -7.54
N VAL A 69 -4.82 6.49 -7.09
CA VAL A 69 -4.00 7.51 -7.75
C VAL A 69 -3.53 7.03 -9.11
N LEU A 70 -3.09 5.79 -9.26
CA LEU A 70 -2.60 5.21 -10.51
C LEU A 70 -3.72 4.77 -11.46
N GLY A 71 -4.97 4.64 -10.97
CA GLY A 71 -6.10 4.16 -11.75
C GLY A 71 -5.97 2.68 -12.13
N VAL A 72 -5.40 1.86 -11.24
CA VAL A 72 -5.12 0.43 -11.45
C VAL A 72 -5.59 -0.36 -10.24
N GLU A 73 -5.99 -1.62 -10.43
CA GLU A 73 -6.31 -2.58 -9.36
C GLU A 73 -5.25 -3.70 -9.32
N PHE A 74 -4.65 -3.93 -8.15
CA PHE A 74 -3.65 -4.97 -7.94
C PHE A 74 -4.24 -6.28 -7.41
N GLY A 75 -5.52 -6.31 -7.05
CA GLY A 75 -6.24 -7.53 -6.69
C GLY A 75 -5.71 -8.19 -5.41
N VAL A 76 -5.26 -7.40 -4.45
CA VAL A 76 -4.82 -7.89 -3.13
C VAL A 76 -6.04 -7.99 -2.23
N SER A 77 -6.40 -9.21 -1.80
CA SER A 77 -7.56 -9.48 -0.94
C SER A 77 -7.15 -10.16 0.36
N PHE A 78 -7.81 -9.79 1.46
CA PHE A 78 -7.62 -10.38 2.80
C PHE A 78 -8.65 -11.46 3.11
N GLU A 79 -9.44 -11.89 2.12
CA GLU A 79 -10.39 -12.98 2.28
C GLU A 79 -9.64 -14.30 2.37
N ASP A 80 -9.62 -14.85 3.59
CA ASP A 80 -9.45 -16.27 3.82
C ASP A 80 -10.70 -16.96 3.23
N GLU A 81 -10.58 -17.76 2.15
CA GLU A 81 -11.58 -18.79 1.85
C GLU A 81 -11.53 -19.90 2.92
#